data_AF-A0A396NMZ0-F1
#
_entry.id   AF-A0A396NMZ0-F1
#
_cell.length_a   1.000
_cell.length_b   1.000
_cell.length_c   1.000
_cell.angle_alpha   90.00
_cell.angle_beta   90.00
_cell.angle_gamma   90.00
#
_symmetry.space_group_name_H-M   'P 1'
#
loop_
_entity.id
_entity.type
_entity.pdbx_description
1 polymer ?
#
loop_
_entity_poly.entity_id
_entity_poly.type
_entity_poly.pdbx_seq_one_letter_code
_entity_poly.pdbx_strand_id
1 'polypeptide(L)'
;MAAYHRLCPSFPAVKVISDKRKKAIHARLNSGYTLTDFEQAFTKAERSRFLRGGNKNNWQADFDWLMKDGNLPKVLEGKYDDDSGTDYGRGEEGRYDGTVL
;
A
#
# COMPACT_ATOMS: atom_id res chain seq x y z
N MET A 1 1.51 -8.15 11.68
CA MET A 1 0.84 -9.25 10.95
C MET A 1 -0.63 -9.30 11.29
N ALA A 2 -1.01 -9.47 12.56
CA ALA A 2 -2.42 -9.49 12.98
C ALA A 2 -3.22 -8.27 12.49
N ALA A 3 -2.68 -7.06 12.62
CA ALA A 3 -3.35 -5.85 12.13
C ALA A 3 -3.59 -5.87 10.61
N TYR A 4 -2.59 -6.24 9.80
CA TYR A 4 -2.72 -6.31 8.35
C TYR A 4 -3.79 -7.33 7.93
N HIS A 5 -3.77 -8.56 8.46
CA HIS A 5 -4.78 -9.56 8.09
C HIS A 5 -6.18 -9.20 8.58
N ARG A 6 -6.30 -8.55 9.73
CA ARG A 6 -7.57 -8.08 10.29
C ARG A 6 -8.15 -6.91 9.49
N LEU A 7 -7.30 -5.98 9.06
CA LEU A 7 -7.72 -4.73 8.44
C LEU A 7 -7.74 -4.77 6.91
N CYS A 8 -7.02 -5.73 6.30
CA CYS A 8 -6.96 -5.92 4.85
C CYS A 8 -7.42 -7.34 4.44
N PRO A 9 -8.63 -7.78 4.80
CA PRO A 9 -9.12 -9.12 4.45
C PRO A 9 -9.24 -9.34 2.94
N SER A 10 -9.37 -8.27 2.14
CA SER A 10 -9.45 -8.38 0.67
C SER A 10 -8.08 -8.54 0.00
N PHE A 11 -6.97 -8.35 0.72
CA PHE A 11 -5.61 -8.31 0.16
C PHE A 11 -4.91 -9.67 0.22
N PRO A 12 -3.83 -9.88 -0.54
CA PRO A 12 -3.07 -11.12 -0.49
C PRO A 12 -2.48 -11.33 0.91
N ALA A 13 -2.68 -12.53 1.45
CA ALA A 13 -2.21 -12.87 2.80
C ALA A 13 -0.68 -12.97 2.85
N VAL A 14 -0.08 -12.23 3.77
CA VAL A 14 1.34 -12.37 4.10
C VAL A 14 1.53 -13.63 4.94
N LYS A 15 2.27 -14.63 4.44
CA LYS A 15 2.58 -15.87 5.17
C LYS A 15 3.89 -15.80 5.96
N VAL A 16 4.86 -15.06 5.43
CA VAL A 16 6.22 -14.97 5.98
C VAL A 16 6.66 -13.50 6.07
N ILE A 17 7.18 -13.10 7.22
CA ILE A 17 7.90 -11.84 7.39
C ILE A 17 9.37 -12.08 7.08
N SER A 18 9.74 -11.86 5.82
CA SER A 18 11.14 -11.91 5.38
C SER A 18 11.94 -10.75 5.95
N ASP A 19 13.27 -10.84 5.91
CA ASP A 19 14.12 -9.74 6.38
C ASP A 19 13.95 -8.47 5.55
N LYS A 20 13.58 -8.60 4.27
CA LYS A 20 13.18 -7.46 3.43
C LYS A 20 11.95 -6.74 4.02
N ARG A 21 10.92 -7.49 4.43
CA ARG A 21 9.71 -6.94 5.05
C ARG A 21 10.01 -6.28 6.40
N LYS A 22 10.85 -6.92 7.23
CA LYS A 22 11.32 -6.32 8.50
C LYS A 22 12.03 -4.99 8.25
N LYS A 23 12.96 -4.94 7.30
CA LYS A 23 13.68 -3.73 6.93
C LYS A 23 12.73 -2.63 6.44
N ALA A 24 11.73 -2.96 5.63
CA ALA A 24 10.74 -2.00 5.17
C ALA A 24 9.93 -1.40 6.33
N ILE A 25 9.41 -2.24 7.23
CA ILE A 25 8.68 -1.81 8.44
C ILE A 25 9.58 -0.91 9.31
N HIS A 26 10.81 -1.34 9.60
CA HIS A 26 11.74 -0.55 10.40
C HIS A 26 12.10 0.79 9.75
N ALA A 27 12.28 0.83 8.44
CA ALA A 27 12.53 2.07 7.72
C ALA A 27 11.37 3.06 7.86
N ARG A 28 10.12 2.58 7.82
CA ARG A 28 8.94 3.44 8.05
C ARG A 28 8.90 3.95 9.48
N LEU A 29 9.11 3.09 10.48
CA LEU A 29 9.16 3.47 11.89
C LEU A 29 10.26 4.53 12.15
N ASN A 30 11.45 4.33 11.59
CA ASN A 30 12.56 5.28 11.68
C ASN A 30 12.28 6.62 10.98
N SER A 31 11.34 6.65 10.03
CA SER A 31 10.90 7.87 9.33
C SER A 31 9.78 8.61 10.07
N GLY A 32 9.41 8.16 11.27
CA GLY A 32 8.40 8.80 12.11
C GLY A 32 6.99 8.22 12.01
N TYR A 33 6.77 7.18 11.18
CA TYR A 33 5.48 6.50 11.16
C TYR A 33 5.26 5.66 12.41
N THR A 34 4.02 5.63 12.86
CA THR A 34 3.59 4.86 14.03
C THR A 34 2.83 3.60 13.61
N LEU A 35 2.59 2.71 14.58
CA LEU A 35 1.67 1.59 14.36
C LEU A 35 0.27 2.08 13.99
N THR A 36 -0.18 3.19 14.58
CA THR A 36 -1.47 3.81 14.26
C THR A 36 -1.52 4.24 12.79
N ASP A 37 -0.44 4.78 12.24
CA ASP A 37 -0.37 5.15 10.83
C ASP A 37 -0.45 3.92 9.93
N PHE A 38 0.18 2.79 10.31
CA PHE A 38 -0.01 1.55 9.56
C PHE A 38 -1.46 1.06 9.60
N GLU A 39 -2.12 1.10 10.75
CA GLU A 39 -3.53 0.70 10.87
C GLU A 39 -4.46 1.61 10.06
N GLN A 40 -4.20 2.92 10.05
CA GLN A 40 -4.92 3.87 9.21
C GLN A 40 -4.70 3.55 7.73
N ALA A 41 -3.45 3.36 7.31
CA ALA A 41 -3.12 3.02 5.92
C ALA A 41 -3.80 1.71 5.48
N PHE A 42 -3.79 0.68 6.32
CA PHE A 42 -4.47 -0.59 6.05
C PHE A 42 -5.98 -0.41 5.91
N THR A 43 -6.60 0.38 6.78
CA THR A 43 -8.04 0.69 6.73
C THR A 43 -8.40 1.46 5.46
N LYS A 44 -7.59 2.45 5.07
CA LYS A 44 -7.79 3.23 3.83
C LYS A 44 -7.60 2.36 2.59
N ALA A 45 -6.56 1.52 2.59
CA ALA A 45 -6.32 0.56 1.51
C ALA A 45 -7.48 -0.43 1.32
N GLU A 46 -8.06 -0.94 2.41
CA GLU A 46 -9.24 -1.82 2.36
C GLU A 46 -10.51 -1.10 1.90
N ARG A 47 -10.62 0.21 2.09
CA ARG A 47 -11.76 0.96 1.55
C ARG A 47 -11.61 1.21 0.06
N SER A 48 -10.39 1.48 -0.41
CA SER A 48 -10.09 1.74 -1.82
C SER A 48 -10.49 0.58 -2.72
N ARG A 49 -11.46 0.81 -3.62
CA ARG A 49 -11.81 -0.07 -4.73
C ARG A 49 -10.58 -0.32 -5.61
N PHE A 50 -9.81 0.72 -5.93
CA PHE A 50 -8.64 0.60 -6.81
C PHE A 50 -7.58 -0.33 -6.22
N LEU A 51 -7.16 -0.09 -4.96
CA LEU A 51 -6.11 -0.88 -4.32
C LEU A 51 -6.50 -2.33 -4.08
N ARG A 52 -7.81 -2.62 -3.96
CA ARG A 52 -8.34 -3.97 -3.83
C ARG A 52 -8.53 -4.72 -5.15
N GLY A 53 -8.24 -4.13 -6.31
CA GLY A 53 -8.41 -4.80 -7.60
C GLY A 53 -9.71 -4.49 -8.32
N GLY A 54 -10.52 -3.55 -7.83
CA GLY A 54 -11.72 -3.05 -8.53
C GLY A 54 -11.41 -2.10 -9.69
N ASN A 55 -10.33 -2.37 -10.43
CA ASN A 55 -9.85 -1.63 -11.60
C ASN A 55 -9.78 -2.54 -12.83
N LYS A 56 -9.62 -1.95 -14.03
CA LYS A 56 -9.71 -2.65 -15.33
C LYS A 56 -8.77 -3.84 -15.50
N ASN A 57 -7.67 -3.89 -14.75
CA ASN A 57 -6.65 -4.93 -14.88
C ASN A 57 -6.67 -5.91 -13.69
N ASN A 58 -7.63 -5.78 -12.77
CA ASN A 58 -7.66 -6.51 -11.49
C ASN A 58 -6.35 -6.38 -10.71
N TRP A 59 -5.62 -5.27 -10.90
CA TRP A 59 -4.36 -5.05 -10.18
C TRP A 59 -4.68 -4.77 -8.71
N GLN A 60 -4.05 -5.50 -7.80
CA GLN A 60 -4.27 -5.36 -6.37
C GLN A 60 -2.93 -5.03 -5.69
N ALA A 61 -2.96 -4.10 -4.74
CA ALA A 61 -1.81 -3.84 -3.89
C ALA A 61 -1.58 -5.03 -2.93
N ASP A 62 -0.34 -5.25 -2.55
CA ASP A 62 0.01 -6.20 -1.50
C ASP A 62 0.76 -5.49 -0.35
N PHE A 63 1.10 -6.25 0.68
CA PHE A 63 1.85 -5.73 1.82
C PHE A 63 3.17 -5.06 1.39
N ASP A 64 3.90 -5.64 0.43
CA ASP A 64 5.19 -5.11 0.02
C ASP A 64 5.04 -3.79 -0.72
N TRP A 65 3.98 -3.65 -1.53
CA TRP A 65 3.62 -2.41 -2.19
C TRP A 65 3.23 -1.32 -1.18
N LEU A 66 2.42 -1.65 -0.17
CA LEU A 66 1.99 -0.71 0.87
C LEU A 66 3.16 -0.21 1.73
N MET A 67 4.14 -1.07 2.02
CA MET A 67 5.29 -0.71 2.85
C MET A 67 6.38 0.10 2.11
N LYS A 68 6.20 0.41 0.82
CA LYS A 68 7.12 1.29 0.10
C LYS A 68 7.02 2.72 0.62
N ASP A 69 8.18 3.37 0.71
CA ASP A 69 8.37 4.75 1.14
C ASP A 69 7.41 5.73 0.45
N GLY A 70 7.26 5.61 -0.87
CA GLY A 70 6.40 6.49 -1.66
C GLY A 70 4.92 6.08 -1.73
N ASN A 71 4.52 4.92 -1.19
CA ASN A 71 3.14 4.44 -1.31
C ASN A 71 2.35 4.59 -0.01
N LEU A 72 2.98 4.29 1.13
CA LEU A 72 2.36 4.51 2.44
C LEU A 72 1.82 5.94 2.63
N PRO A 73 2.60 7.02 2.38
CA PRO A 73 2.09 8.39 2.50
C PRO A 73 0.91 8.64 1.56
N LYS A 74 0.98 8.20 0.29
CA LYS A 74 -0.12 8.38 -0.67
C LYS A 74 -1.43 7.76 -0.18
N VAL A 75 -1.36 6.61 0.46
CA VAL A 75 -2.55 5.96 1.04
C VAL A 75 -3.07 6.76 2.22
N LEU A 76 -2.19 7.21 3.12
CA LEU A 76 -2.56 8.03 4.28
C LEU A 76 -3.19 9.37 3.86
N GLU A 77 -2.58 10.04 2.89
CA GLU A 77 -3.02 11.31 2.28
C GLU A 77 -4.32 11.17 1.49
N GLY A 78 -4.86 9.96 1.33
CA GLY A 78 -6.15 9.72 0.67
C GLY A 78 -6.10 9.79 -0.85
N LYS A 79 -4.90 9.69 -1.45
CA LYS A 79 -4.75 9.65 -2.90
C LYS A 79 -5.68 8.59 -3.51
N TYR A 80 -5.78 7.43 -2.87
CA TYR A 80 -6.55 6.28 -3.35
C TYR A 80 -7.93 6.11 -2.68
N ASP A 81 -8.43 7.12 -1.97
CA ASP A 81 -9.79 7.07 -1.42
C ASP A 81 -10.81 7.07 -2.58
N ASP A 82 -11.93 6.34 -2.46
CA ASP A 82 -12.86 6.14 -3.58
C ASP A 82 -13.58 7.44 -4.03
N ASP A 83 -13.55 8.48 -3.19
CA ASP A 83 -14.07 9.82 -3.46
C ASP A 83 -13.00 10.79 -4.01
N SER A 84 -11.74 10.35 -4.15
CA SER A 84 -10.60 11.23 -4.47
C SER A 84 -10.57 11.75 -5.93
N GLY A 85 -11.64 11.57 -6.70
CA GLY A 85 -11.81 12.11 -8.05
C GLY A 85 -10.75 11.68 -9.08
N THR A 86 -9.83 10.79 -8.70
CA THR A 86 -8.73 10.37 -9.56
C THR A 86 -9.18 9.16 -10.37
N ASP A 87 -9.42 9.37 -11.66
CA ASP A 87 -9.71 8.31 -12.62
C ASP A 87 -8.47 7.44 -12.85
N TYR A 88 -8.27 6.45 -11.97
CA TYR A 88 -7.21 5.44 -12.09
C TYR A 88 -7.38 4.50 -13.32
N GLY A 89 -8.35 4.77 -14.20
CA GLY A 89 -8.67 4.01 -15.41
C GLY A 89 -7.80 4.33 -16.64
N ARG A 90 -7.00 5.40 -16.66
CA ARG A 90 -6.13 5.75 -17.81
C ARG A 90 -4.66 5.51 -17.45
N GLY A 91 -4.04 4.56 -18.14
CA GLY A 91 -2.79 3.94 -17.72
C GLY A 91 -1.58 4.86 -17.80
N GLU A 92 -0.69 4.71 -16.82
CA GLU A 92 0.74 4.94 -17.02
C GLU A 92 1.47 3.66 -16.61
N GLU A 93 1.95 2.96 -17.62
CA GLU A 93 2.96 1.92 -17.52
C GLU A 93 4.29 2.60 -17.15
N GLY A 94 4.38 3.09 -15.92
CA GLY A 94 5.61 3.62 -15.35
C GLY A 94 6.53 2.46 -15.03
N ARG A 95 7.34 2.04 -16.02
CA ARG A 95 8.56 1.27 -15.80
C ARG A 95 9.30 1.91 -14.62
N TYR A 96 9.43 1.17 -13.52
CA TYR A 96 10.47 1.42 -12.54
C TYR A 96 11.80 1.07 -13.23
N ASP A 97 12.33 2.01 -14.02
CA ASP A 97 13.70 1.96 -14.46
C ASP A 97 14.56 2.52 -13.33
N GLY A 98 15.31 1.63 -12.70
CA GLY A 98 16.27 1.97 -11.69
C GLY A 98 17.44 2.70 -12.35
N THR A 99 17.35 4.02 -12.43
CA THR A 99 18.54 4.86 -12.61
C THR A 99 18.58 5.88 -11.48
N VAL A 100 19.35 5.53 -10.45
CA VAL A 100 20.12 6.53 -9.71
C VAL A 100 21.38 6.74 -10.54
N LEU A 101 21.52 7.93 -11.12
CA LEU A 101 22.70 8.81 -11.14
C LEU A 101 22.36 10.07 -11.95
#